data_AF-A0A091KN32-F1
#
_entry.id   AF-A0A091KN32-F1
#
_cell.length_a   1.000
_cell.length_b   1.000
_cell.length_c   1.000
_cell.angle_alpha   90.00
_cell.angle_beta   90.00
_cell.angle_gamma   90.00
#
_symmetry.space_group_name_H-M   'P 1'
#
loop_
_entity.id
_entity.type
_entity.pdbx_description
1 polymer ?
#
loop_
_entity_poly.entity_id
_entity_poly.type
_entity_poly.pdbx_seq_one_letter_code
_entity_poly.pdbx_strand_id
1 'polypeptide(L)'
;LQAAARHQCSYLVGLHMGEFLQVGGNPAWLQGLHCAPQKLRNLNEINKLLAHRPWLITKEHIEALLKTGQDSWSLAELVQALPVDERDGGQSCRPPSPHTDSSTAPDDTMGGSGVRGWLCVMGLEEVEVLMERMKLLQESQLEEEGVTQEEMATRFELEKTESLLVAPSDLAEHSLHSNVLCFVE
;
A
#
# COMPACT_ATOMS: atom_id res chain seq x y z
N LEU A 1 -11.71 -6.76 0.98
CA LEU A 1 -11.90 -6.98 -0.48
C LEU A 1 -11.86 -5.68 -1.28
N GLN A 2 -12.81 -4.75 -1.13
CA GLN A 2 -12.82 -3.49 -1.91
C GLN A 2 -11.53 -2.67 -1.77
N ALA A 3 -10.96 -2.54 -0.56
CA ALA A 3 -9.70 -1.84 -0.33
C ALA A 3 -8.52 -2.50 -1.07
N ALA A 4 -8.32 -3.81 -0.88
CA ALA A 4 -7.28 -4.58 -1.58
C ALA A 4 -7.43 -4.50 -3.11
N ALA A 5 -8.66 -4.45 -3.62
CA ALA A 5 -8.95 -4.32 -5.03
C ALA A 5 -8.55 -2.95 -5.62
N ARG A 6 -8.57 -1.86 -4.82
CA ARG A 6 -8.08 -0.53 -5.25
C ARG A 6 -6.60 -0.52 -5.61
N HIS A 7 -5.82 -1.36 -4.93
CA HIS A 7 -4.38 -1.52 -5.16
C HIS A 7 -4.06 -2.71 -6.06
N GLN A 8 -5.07 -3.32 -6.69
CA GLN A 8 -4.92 -4.49 -7.58
C GLN A 8 -4.19 -5.67 -6.91
N CYS A 9 -4.28 -5.77 -5.58
CA CYS A 9 -3.59 -6.80 -4.83
C CYS A 9 -4.35 -8.13 -4.91
N SER A 10 -4.10 -8.89 -5.98
CA SER A 10 -4.73 -10.20 -6.23
C SER A 10 -4.55 -11.19 -5.06
N TYR A 11 -3.42 -11.11 -4.35
CA TYR A 11 -3.14 -11.92 -3.17
C TYR A 11 -4.12 -11.64 -2.03
N LEU A 12 -4.23 -10.39 -1.58
CA LEU A 12 -5.15 -10.01 -0.50
C LEU A 12 -6.61 -10.19 -0.90
N VAL A 13 -6.93 -9.99 -2.18
CA VAL A 13 -8.27 -10.29 -2.71
C VAL A 13 -8.57 -11.78 -2.59
N GLY A 14 -7.67 -12.66 -3.06
CA GLY A 14 -7.84 -14.11 -2.96
C GLY A 14 -7.92 -14.61 -1.53
N LEU A 15 -7.08 -14.09 -0.63
CA LEU A 15 -7.09 -14.42 0.80
C LEU A 15 -8.44 -14.10 1.43
N HIS A 16 -8.89 -12.85 1.30
CA HIS A 16 -10.16 -12.42 1.90
C HIS A 16 -11.39 -13.05 1.23
N MET A 17 -11.31 -13.43 -0.05
CA MET A 17 -12.37 -14.21 -0.70
C MET A 17 -12.53 -15.57 -0.05
N GLY A 18 -11.41 -16.25 0.25
CA GLY A 18 -11.41 -17.53 0.94
C GLY A 18 -12.00 -17.44 2.35
N GLU A 19 -11.56 -16.46 3.14
CA GLU A 19 -12.08 -16.20 4.49
C GLU A 19 -13.59 -15.88 4.47
N PHE A 20 -14.02 -15.04 3.52
CA PHE A 20 -15.43 -14.67 3.38
C PHE A 20 -16.33 -15.88 3.12
N LEU A 21 -15.92 -16.79 2.23
CA LEU A 21 -16.65 -18.02 1.96
C LEU A 21 -16.62 -18.98 3.16
N GLN A 22 -15.50 -19.05 3.87
CA GLN A 22 -15.34 -19.91 5.05
C GLN A 22 -16.28 -19.51 6.20
N VAL A 23 -16.53 -18.22 6.37
CA VAL A 23 -17.47 -17.68 7.39
C VAL A 23 -18.94 -17.80 6.94
N GLY A 24 -19.20 -18.36 5.75
CA GLY A 24 -20.55 -18.54 5.20
C GLY A 24 -21.10 -17.28 4.51
N GLY A 25 -20.20 -16.42 4.02
CA GLY A 25 -20.55 -15.25 3.22
C GLY A 25 -21.27 -15.62 1.91
N ASN A 26 -22.16 -14.74 1.45
CA ASN A 26 -22.94 -15.00 0.24
C ASN A 26 -22.06 -14.93 -1.02
N PRO A 27 -21.89 -16.03 -1.78
CA PRO A 27 -21.03 -16.04 -2.97
C PRO A 27 -21.52 -15.09 -4.08
N ALA A 28 -22.79 -14.69 -4.08
CA ALA A 28 -23.30 -13.71 -5.04
C ALA A 28 -22.56 -12.36 -4.93
N TRP A 29 -22.07 -11.98 -3.74
CA TRP A 29 -21.34 -10.72 -3.54
C TRP A 29 -19.97 -10.73 -4.24
N LEU A 30 -19.43 -11.92 -4.53
CA LEU A 30 -18.17 -12.08 -5.24
C LEU A 30 -18.29 -11.86 -6.76
N GLN A 31 -19.52 -11.78 -7.29
CA GLN A 31 -19.77 -11.51 -8.71
C GLN A 31 -19.57 -10.03 -9.06
N GLY A 32 -19.49 -9.16 -8.06
CA GLY A 32 -19.16 -7.76 -8.21
C GLY A 32 -19.86 -6.88 -7.18
N LEU A 33 -19.43 -5.63 -7.09
CA LEU A 33 -19.90 -4.67 -6.11
C LEU A 33 -21.42 -4.39 -6.22
N HIS A 34 -21.98 -4.50 -7.42
CA HIS A 34 -23.41 -4.36 -7.66
C HIS A 34 -24.26 -5.44 -6.96
N CYS A 35 -23.69 -6.60 -6.63
CA CYS A 35 -24.35 -7.67 -5.89
C CYS A 35 -24.22 -7.51 -4.36
N ALA A 36 -23.39 -6.59 -3.88
CA ALA A 36 -23.22 -6.32 -2.46
C ALA A 36 -24.36 -5.43 -1.92
N PRO A 37 -24.64 -5.48 -0.60
CA PRO A 37 -25.63 -4.62 0.05
C PRO A 37 -25.34 -3.14 -0.17
N GLN A 38 -26.39 -2.33 -0.24
CA GLN A 38 -26.28 -0.89 -0.47
C GLN A 38 -25.37 -0.21 0.57
N LYS A 39 -25.40 -0.66 1.83
CA LYS A 39 -24.49 -0.20 2.89
C LYS A 39 -23.01 -0.31 2.50
N LEU A 40 -22.57 -1.42 1.89
CA LEU A 40 -21.19 -1.61 1.42
C LEU A 40 -20.89 -0.80 0.15
N ARG A 41 -21.87 -0.66 -0.75
CA ARG A 41 -21.73 0.17 -1.96
C ARG A 41 -21.48 1.64 -1.61
N ASN A 42 -22.16 2.15 -0.58
CA ASN A 42 -21.97 3.53 -0.12
C ASN A 42 -20.53 3.80 0.34
N LEU A 43 -19.83 2.79 0.86
CA LEU A 43 -18.45 2.90 1.32
C LEU A 43 -17.43 2.99 0.16
N ASN A 44 -17.85 2.68 -1.06
CA ASN A 44 -16.94 2.65 -2.22
C ASN A 44 -16.29 4.01 -2.50
N GLU A 45 -17.05 5.11 -2.40
CA GLU A 45 -16.53 6.45 -2.67
C GLU A 45 -15.46 6.86 -1.67
N ILE A 46 -15.70 6.65 -0.37
CA ILE A 46 -14.70 7.00 0.65
C ILE A 46 -13.47 6.08 0.57
N ASN A 47 -13.66 4.78 0.27
CA ASN A 47 -12.59 3.82 0.07
C ASN A 47 -11.70 4.19 -1.14
N LYS A 48 -12.30 4.71 -2.22
CA LYS A 48 -11.57 5.27 -3.37
C LYS A 48 -10.74 6.49 -3.00
N LEU A 49 -11.29 7.41 -2.21
CA LEU A 49 -10.56 8.58 -1.75
C LEU A 49 -9.39 8.19 -0.83
N LEU A 50 -9.61 7.30 0.12
CA LEU A 50 -8.56 6.84 1.04
C LEU A 50 -7.40 6.17 0.31
N ALA A 51 -7.68 5.31 -0.68
CA ALA A 51 -6.67 4.54 -1.38
C ALA A 51 -5.74 5.40 -2.27
N HIS A 52 -6.18 6.58 -2.72
CA HIS A 52 -5.44 7.35 -3.73
C HIS A 52 -5.24 8.83 -3.39
N ARG A 53 -6.20 9.47 -2.71
CA ARG A 53 -6.19 10.90 -2.41
C ARG A 53 -6.90 11.18 -1.08
N PRO A 54 -6.35 10.69 0.05
CA PRO A 54 -7.00 10.82 1.36
C PRO A 54 -7.24 12.30 1.76
N TRP A 55 -6.42 13.22 1.26
CA TRP A 55 -6.56 14.67 1.49
C TRP A 55 -7.83 15.30 0.86
N LEU A 56 -8.55 14.60 -0.02
CA LEU A 56 -9.81 15.07 -0.60
C LEU A 56 -11.04 14.72 0.24
N ILE A 57 -10.87 13.97 1.33
CA ILE A 57 -11.98 13.57 2.20
C ILE A 57 -12.50 14.82 2.92
N THR A 58 -13.80 15.06 2.77
CA THR A 58 -14.51 16.17 3.41
C THR A 58 -15.60 15.66 4.36
N LYS A 59 -16.12 16.55 5.21
CA LYS A 59 -17.21 16.22 6.15
C LYS A 59 -18.46 15.69 5.44
N GLU A 60 -18.73 16.15 4.22
CA GLU A 60 -19.89 15.73 3.43
C GLU A 60 -19.84 14.24 3.08
N HIS A 61 -18.63 13.69 2.86
CA HIS A 61 -18.43 12.26 2.62
C HIS A 61 -18.76 11.43 3.87
N ILE A 62 -18.37 11.93 5.05
CA ILE A 62 -18.66 11.29 6.34
C ILE A 62 -20.15 11.39 6.65
N GLU A 63 -20.74 12.59 6.51
CA GLU A 63 -22.17 12.83 6.70
C GLU A 63 -23.02 11.97 5.76
N ALA A 64 -22.61 11.77 4.50
CA ALA A 64 -23.30 10.90 3.57
C ALA A 64 -23.42 9.45 4.04
N LEU A 65 -22.43 8.94 4.78
CA LEU A 65 -22.42 7.59 5.36
C LEU A 65 -23.21 7.50 6.66
N LEU A 66 -23.23 8.58 7.44
CA LEU A 66 -23.93 8.69 8.72
C LEU A 66 -25.43 9.08 8.57
N LYS A 67 -25.88 9.47 7.37
CA LYS A 67 -27.28 9.83 7.11
C LYS A 67 -28.23 8.73 7.55
N THR A 68 -29.21 9.08 8.39
CA THR A 68 -30.21 8.16 8.94
C THR A 68 -31.07 7.56 7.82
N GLY A 69 -30.92 6.26 7.59
CA GLY A 69 -31.62 5.49 6.57
C GLY A 69 -31.50 4.00 6.86
N GLN A 70 -32.10 3.13 6.03
CA GLN A 70 -32.07 1.68 6.24
C GLN A 70 -30.65 1.07 6.11
N ASP A 71 -29.72 1.77 5.44
CA ASP A 71 -28.34 1.36 5.18
C ASP A 71 -27.30 2.30 5.81
N SER A 72 -27.65 3.01 6.89
CA SER A 72 -26.76 3.96 7.55
C SER A 72 -25.59 3.27 8.26
N TRP A 73 -24.41 3.86 8.20
CA TRP A 73 -23.28 3.47 9.03
C TRP A 73 -23.36 4.13 10.39
N SER A 74 -23.12 3.36 11.46
CA SER A 74 -22.81 3.96 12.75
C SER A 74 -21.37 4.47 12.75
N LEU A 75 -21.06 5.44 13.61
CA LEU A 75 -19.70 5.94 13.77
C LEU A 75 -18.71 4.82 14.13
N ALA A 76 -19.12 3.88 14.98
CA ALA A 76 -18.29 2.74 15.39
C ALA A 76 -17.99 1.80 14.22
N GLU A 77 -19.00 1.46 13.40
CA GLU A 77 -18.79 0.64 12.21
C GLU A 77 -17.93 1.38 11.18
N LEU A 78 -18.10 2.69 11.02
CA LEU A 78 -17.30 3.49 10.10
C LEU A 78 -15.83 3.53 10.53
N VAL A 79 -15.54 3.74 11.81
CA VAL A 79 -14.17 3.70 12.35
C VAL A 79 -13.54 2.32 12.20
N GLN A 80 -14.32 1.24 12.32
CA GLN A 80 -13.82 -0.13 12.10
C GLN A 80 -13.61 -0.45 10.62
N ALA A 81 -14.45 0.09 9.74
CA ALA A 81 -14.40 -0.15 8.30
C ALA A 81 -13.41 0.76 7.55
N LEU A 82 -13.08 1.92 8.12
CA LEU A 82 -11.96 2.74 7.70
C LEU A 82 -10.67 2.08 8.22
N PRO A 83 -9.85 1.47 7.37
CA PRO A 83 -8.53 1.06 7.81
C PRO A 83 -7.75 2.34 8.13
N VAL A 84 -7.63 2.66 9.42
CA VAL A 84 -6.55 3.51 9.91
C VAL A 84 -5.28 2.70 9.66
N ASP A 85 -4.69 2.89 8.48
CA ASP A 85 -3.37 2.35 8.15
C ASP A 85 -2.29 3.19 8.88
N GLU A 86 -2.38 3.19 10.22
CA GLU A 86 -1.22 3.21 11.11
C GLU A 86 -1.02 1.77 11.61
N ARG A 87 -0.73 0.86 10.69
CA ARG A 87 0.04 -0.34 11.04
C ARG A 87 1.41 -0.21 10.43
N ASP A 88 2.23 0.54 11.16
CA ASP A 88 3.68 0.42 11.15
C ASP A 88 4.08 -1.06 11.09
N GLY A 89 4.96 -1.41 10.15
CA GLY A 89 5.56 -2.74 10.06
C GLY A 89 5.38 -3.47 8.73
N GLY A 90 6.07 -3.01 7.70
CA GLY A 90 6.99 -3.82 6.89
C GLY A 90 6.66 -5.29 6.58
N GLN A 91 5.41 -5.68 6.33
CA GLN A 91 5.13 -6.95 5.68
C GLN A 91 5.08 -6.75 4.17
N SER A 92 6.27 -6.84 3.55
CA SER A 92 6.39 -7.34 2.19
C SER A 92 5.51 -8.58 2.08
N CYS A 93 4.49 -8.51 1.22
CA CYS A 93 3.51 -9.57 0.99
C CYS A 93 4.24 -10.80 0.44
N ARG A 94 4.81 -11.62 1.32
CA ARG A 94 5.39 -12.90 0.96
C ARG A 94 4.24 -13.91 0.87
N PRO A 95 3.91 -14.47 -0.31
CA PRO A 95 2.89 -15.49 -0.40
C PRO A 95 3.33 -16.76 0.37
N PRO A 96 2.41 -17.50 1.01
CA PRO A 96 2.72 -18.78 1.61
C PRO A 96 3.04 -19.77 0.48
N SER A 97 4.28 -20.28 0.46
CA SER A 97 4.69 -21.34 -0.46
C SER A 97 3.84 -22.59 -0.23
N PRO A 98 3.34 -23.26 -1.28
CA PRO A 98 2.66 -24.53 -1.13
C PRO A 98 3.66 -25.55 -0.56
N HIS A 99 3.29 -26.12 0.57
CA HIS A 99 4.07 -27.10 1.31
C HIS A 99 4.50 -28.25 0.40
N THR A 100 5.80 -28.37 0.15
CA THR A 100 6.44 -29.65 -0.12
C THR A 100 7.57 -29.77 0.89
N ASP A 101 7.48 -30.77 1.75
CA ASP A 101 8.49 -31.06 2.77
C ASP A 101 9.87 -31.27 2.12
N SER A 102 10.81 -30.36 2.39
CA SER A 102 12.25 -30.64 2.42
C SER A 102 12.98 -29.44 3.02
N SER A 103 13.36 -29.56 4.28
CA SER A 103 14.44 -28.75 4.85
C SER A 103 15.73 -29.01 4.09
N THR A 104 16.17 -28.06 3.28
CA THR A 104 17.59 -27.90 2.98
C THR A 104 17.87 -26.42 2.80
N ALA A 105 18.53 -25.81 3.78
CA ALA A 105 19.22 -24.54 3.58
C ALA A 105 20.23 -24.72 2.43
N PRO A 106 20.28 -23.85 1.42
CA PRO A 106 21.39 -23.86 0.48
C PRO A 106 22.59 -23.23 1.18
N ASP A 107 23.60 -24.05 1.48
CA ASP A 107 24.96 -23.59 1.78
C ASP A 107 25.44 -22.64 0.67
N ASP A 108 25.90 -21.46 1.08
CA ASP A 108 26.66 -20.52 0.26
C ASP A 108 27.99 -21.14 -0.16
N THR A 109 27.97 -22.00 -1.19
CA THR A 109 29.19 -22.47 -1.87
C THR A 109 29.44 -21.61 -3.10
N MET A 110 30.27 -20.60 -2.91
CA MET A 110 30.70 -19.63 -3.91
C MET A 110 31.51 -20.28 -5.04
N GLY A 111 30.91 -20.40 -6.23
CA GLY A 111 31.58 -20.80 -7.46
C GLY A 111 31.05 -20.00 -8.65
N GLY A 112 31.84 -19.05 -9.16
CA GLY A 112 31.49 -18.24 -10.34
C GLY A 112 32.04 -16.82 -10.26
N SER A 113 33.36 -16.70 -10.36
CA SER A 113 34.14 -15.46 -10.43
C SER A 113 34.02 -14.85 -11.82
N GLY A 114 33.60 -13.59 -11.93
CA GLY A 114 33.72 -12.82 -13.18
C GLY A 114 32.68 -11.71 -13.36
N VAL A 115 31.39 -11.99 -13.14
CA VAL A 115 30.31 -11.05 -13.52
C VAL A 115 29.64 -10.37 -12.30
N ARG A 116 29.70 -11.00 -11.11
CA ARG A 116 29.19 -10.41 -9.85
C ARG A 116 30.06 -9.30 -9.27
N GLY A 117 31.34 -9.23 -9.65
CA GLY A 117 32.28 -8.23 -9.13
C GLY A 117 31.92 -6.81 -9.54
N TRP A 118 31.51 -6.59 -10.80
CA TRP A 118 31.17 -5.25 -11.30
C TRP A 118 29.88 -4.69 -10.73
N LEU A 119 28.86 -5.53 -10.48
CA LEU A 119 27.60 -5.08 -9.89
C LEU A 119 27.74 -4.80 -8.38
N CYS A 120 28.64 -5.53 -7.69
CA CYS A 120 28.89 -5.33 -6.26
C CYS A 120 29.68 -4.05 -5.97
N VAL A 121 30.66 -3.70 -6.83
CA VAL A 121 31.49 -2.50 -6.65
C VAL A 121 30.65 -1.21 -6.71
N MET A 122 29.66 -1.13 -7.60
CA MET A 122 28.78 0.05 -7.69
C MET A 122 27.84 0.19 -6.48
N GLY A 123 27.31 -0.93 -5.98
CA GLY A 123 26.42 -0.91 -4.80
C GLY A 123 27.12 -0.56 -3.49
N LEU A 124 28.41 -0.89 -3.35
CA LEU A 124 29.19 -0.51 -2.16
C LEU A 124 29.55 0.97 -2.16
N GLU A 125 29.86 1.54 -3.33
CA GLU A 125 30.16 2.97 -3.48
C GLU A 125 28.93 3.85 -3.18
N GLU A 126 27.74 3.47 -3.67
CA GLU A 126 26.50 4.16 -3.34
C GLU A 126 26.17 4.12 -1.83
N VAL A 127 26.43 2.98 -1.18
CA VAL A 127 26.24 2.81 0.27
C VAL A 127 27.24 3.63 1.07
N GLU A 128 28.50 3.69 0.64
CA GLU A 128 29.54 4.50 1.30
C GLU A 128 29.20 6.00 1.21
N VAL A 129 28.80 6.49 0.03
CA VAL A 129 28.33 7.87 -0.16
C VAL A 129 27.10 8.17 0.70
N LEU A 130 26.16 7.23 0.82
CA LEU A 130 25.00 7.38 1.71
C LEU A 130 25.43 7.49 3.18
N MET A 131 26.34 6.64 3.64
CA MET A 131 26.84 6.66 5.02
C MET A 131 27.58 7.97 5.34
N GLU A 132 28.39 8.47 4.42
CA GLU A 132 29.04 9.77 4.57
C GLU A 132 28.02 10.91 4.67
N ARG A 133 26.98 10.91 3.82
CA ARG A 133 25.90 11.91 3.90
C ARG A 133 25.11 11.83 5.21
N MET A 134 24.78 10.63 5.67
CA MET A 134 24.08 10.43 6.95
C MET A 134 24.90 10.95 8.14
N LYS A 135 26.23 10.74 8.11
CA LYS A 135 27.14 11.24 9.14
C LYS A 135 27.19 12.78 9.15
N LEU A 136 27.30 13.41 7.99
CA LEU A 136 27.28 14.88 7.87
C LEU A 136 25.97 15.48 8.39
N LEU A 137 24.83 14.85 8.12
CA LEU A 137 23.51 15.28 8.63
C LEU A 137 23.40 15.18 10.17
N GLN A 138 24.13 14.26 10.81
CA GLN A 138 24.18 14.15 12.26
C GLN A 138 25.09 15.21 12.88
N GLU A 139 26.22 15.53 12.24
CA GLU A 139 27.18 16.52 12.71
C GLU A 139 26.65 17.96 12.52
N SER A 140 26.04 18.27 11.37
CA SER A 140 25.44 19.59 11.08
C SER A 140 24.24 19.94 11.97
N GLN A 141 23.54 18.94 12.54
CA GLN A 141 22.49 19.21 13.55
C GLN A 141 23.06 19.73 14.88
N LEU A 142 24.35 19.49 15.16
CA LEU A 142 25.03 19.96 16.36
C LEU A 142 25.64 21.36 16.16
N GLU A 143 25.91 21.75 14.91
CA GLU A 143 26.43 23.06 14.52
C GLU A 143 25.26 23.93 14.03
N GLU A 144 24.59 24.59 14.98
CA GLU A 144 23.32 25.29 14.83
C GLU A 144 23.39 26.52 13.89
N GLU A 145 23.40 26.31 12.57
CA GLU A 145 22.76 27.22 11.60
C GLU A 145 21.35 26.69 11.35
N GLY A 146 20.42 27.09 12.23
CA GLY A 146 19.02 26.69 12.13
C GLY A 146 18.43 27.09 10.78
N VAL A 147 18.20 26.10 9.92
CA VAL A 147 17.42 26.26 8.68
C VAL A 147 16.13 27.00 9.03
N THR A 148 15.86 28.11 8.34
CA THR A 148 14.71 28.96 8.69
C THR A 148 13.38 28.24 8.43
N GLN A 149 12.32 28.61 9.15
CA GLN A 149 10.99 28.03 8.96
C GLN A 149 10.46 28.21 7.53
N GLU A 150 10.76 29.36 6.91
CA GLU A 150 10.39 29.66 5.52
C GLU A 150 11.14 28.75 4.53
N GLU A 151 12.42 28.50 4.79
CA GLU A 151 13.21 27.58 3.98
C GLU A 151 12.73 26.13 4.12
N MET A 152 12.37 25.69 5.34
CA MET A 152 11.78 24.37 5.57
C MET A 152 10.45 24.19 4.81
N ALA A 153 9.58 25.20 4.83
CA ALA A 153 8.30 25.16 4.10
C ALA A 153 8.51 25.11 2.58
N THR A 154 9.49 25.85 2.08
CA THR A 154 9.82 25.87 0.65
C THR A 154 10.37 24.51 0.18
N ARG A 155 11.27 23.89 0.97
CA ARG A 155 11.80 22.54 0.68
C ARG A 155 10.70 21.48 0.68
N PHE A 156 9.75 21.57 1.62
CA PHE A 156 8.61 20.67 1.68
C PHE A 156 7.73 20.74 0.42
N GLU A 157 7.35 21.94 -0.03
CA GLU A 157 6.54 22.09 -1.24
C GLU A 157 7.29 21.65 -2.50
N LEU A 158 8.60 21.88 -2.58
CA LEU A 158 9.44 21.38 -3.67
C LEU A 158 9.41 19.85 -3.76
N GLU A 159 9.72 19.17 -2.65
CA GLU A 159 9.76 17.69 -2.55
C GLU A 159 8.40 17.06 -2.91
N LYS A 160 7.31 17.67 -2.44
CA LYS A 160 5.93 17.26 -2.75
C LYS A 160 5.65 17.30 -4.25
N THR A 161 6.25 18.24 -5.00
CA THR A 161 6.09 18.31 -6.47
C THR A 161 7.03 17.36 -7.22
N GLU A 162 8.21 17.05 -6.68
CA GLU A 162 9.19 16.13 -7.30
C GLU A 162 8.72 14.66 -7.25
N SER A 163 8.07 14.25 -6.15
CA SER A 163 7.49 12.91 -5.99
C SER A 163 6.42 12.54 -7.05
N LEU A 164 5.90 13.52 -7.83
CA LEU A 164 4.96 13.26 -8.92
C LEU A 164 5.62 12.73 -10.21
N LEU A 165 6.96 12.72 -10.30
CA LEU A 165 7.70 12.36 -11.52
C LEU A 165 8.21 10.91 -11.56
N VAL A 166 7.92 10.09 -10.54
CA VAL A 166 8.22 8.65 -10.59
C VAL A 166 7.25 7.99 -11.58
N ALA A 167 7.73 7.75 -12.80
CA ALA A 167 6.97 7.08 -13.84
C ALA A 167 6.51 5.70 -13.35
N PRO A 168 5.24 5.31 -13.54
CA PRO A 168 4.79 3.98 -13.20
C PRO A 168 5.62 2.97 -14.00
N SER A 169 6.28 2.05 -13.31
CA SER A 169 6.90 0.91 -13.99
C SER A 169 5.78 0.05 -14.56
N ASP A 170 5.66 0.05 -15.90
CA ASP A 170 4.72 -0.79 -16.65
C ASP A 170 5.04 -2.28 -16.40
N LEU A 171 4.45 -2.86 -15.35
CA LEU A 171 4.40 -4.30 -15.17
C LEU A 171 3.15 -4.85 -15.86
N ALA A 172 3.38 -5.79 -16.77
CA ALA A 172 2.37 -6.46 -17.56
C ALA A 172 1.33 -7.20 -16.68
N GLU A 173 0.13 -6.63 -16.52
CA GLU A 173 -0.99 -7.22 -15.75
C GLU A 173 -2.26 -7.50 -16.58
N HIS A 174 -2.11 -7.92 -17.84
CA HIS A 174 -3.27 -7.99 -18.75
C HIS A 174 -4.25 -9.18 -18.55
N SER A 175 -4.03 -10.13 -17.64
CA SER A 175 -5.00 -11.24 -17.42
C SER A 175 -5.61 -11.34 -16.02
N LEU A 176 -4.98 -10.77 -14.99
CA LEU A 176 -5.50 -10.77 -13.60
C LEU A 176 -6.43 -9.58 -13.32
N HIS A 177 -6.33 -8.53 -14.13
CA HIS A 177 -7.11 -7.30 -14.03
C HIS A 177 -8.63 -7.54 -13.95
N SER A 178 -9.17 -8.52 -14.67
CA SER A 178 -10.63 -8.69 -14.79
C SER A 178 -11.31 -9.18 -13.50
N ASN A 179 -10.63 -10.00 -12.70
CA ASN A 179 -11.24 -10.64 -11.51
C ASN A 179 -11.24 -9.73 -10.27
N VAL A 180 -10.40 -8.68 -10.25
CA VAL A 180 -10.27 -7.77 -9.11
C VAL A 180 -11.09 -6.49 -9.33
N LEU A 181 -11.24 -6.06 -10.58
CA LEU A 181 -11.96 -4.83 -10.93
C LEU A 181 -13.47 -4.88 -10.65
N CYS A 182 -14.08 -6.07 -10.56
CA CYS A 182 -15.51 -6.16 -10.27
C CYS A 182 -15.88 -5.67 -8.85
N PHE A 183 -14.90 -5.50 -7.97
CA PHE A 183 -15.07 -5.01 -6.60
C PHE A 183 -14.93 -3.49 -6.44
N VAL A 184 -14.72 -2.76 -7.53
CA VAL A 184 -14.34 -1.34 -7.52
C VAL A 184 -15.12 -0.55 -8.59
N GLU A 185 -15.52 0.69 -8.29
CA GLU A 185 -16.01 1.67 -9.30
C GLU A 185 -15.07 2.88 -9.46
#